data_AF-A0AAE1XGL1-F1
#
_entry.id   AF-A0AAE1XGL1-F1
#
_cell.length_a   1.000
_cell.length_b   1.000
_cell.length_c   1.000
_cell.angle_alpha   90.00
_cell.angle_beta   90.00
_cell.angle_gamma   90.00
#
_symmetry.space_group_name_H-M   'P 1'
#
loop_
_entity.id
_entity.type
_entity.pdbx_description
1 polymer ?
#
loop_
_entity_poly.entity_id
_entity_poly.type
_entity_poly.pdbx_seq_one_letter_code
_entity_poly.pdbx_strand_id
1 'polypeptide(L)'
;MEIFAILLMPESWKKSANVPALVRLLQAFLRKAPHELNQQGRLSSVLGIFNTLVSSPSTDEQGFYVLNTVIENLGYDVIHPYISHIWVALFKRLQYNRTVKFIKSLVIFMSLFLVKHGPEKLVGSMNAVQPDVFHTILEQFWIPNLKLITGSTELKLTSVASTRLICESVSPLDPKLWGKMLDSIVTLIFTARGGQSGRGA
;
A
#
# COMPACT_ATOMS: atom_id res chain seq x y z
N MET A 1 -13.99 -22.72 -10.76
CA MET A 1 -12.82 -22.20 -10.00
C MET A 1 -11.46 -22.61 -10.62
N GLU A 2 -11.42 -23.40 -11.71
CA GLU A 2 -10.15 -23.83 -12.33
C GLU A 2 -9.29 -22.67 -12.87
N ILE A 3 -9.91 -21.65 -13.46
CA ILE A 3 -9.21 -20.45 -13.95
C ILE A 3 -8.44 -19.75 -12.82
N PHE A 4 -9.00 -19.71 -11.61
CA PHE A 4 -8.34 -19.11 -10.46
C PHE A 4 -7.11 -19.92 -10.03
N ALA A 5 -7.20 -21.26 -10.04
CA ALA A 5 -6.05 -22.11 -9.76
C ALA A 5 -4.91 -21.88 -10.77
N ILE A 6 -5.23 -21.80 -12.07
CA ILE A 6 -4.26 -21.51 -13.14
C ILE A 6 -3.62 -20.12 -12.95
N LEU A 7 -4.40 -19.13 -12.54
CA LEU A 7 -3.92 -17.77 -12.28
C LEU A 7 -2.91 -17.73 -11.12
N LEU A 8 -3.05 -18.60 -10.13
CA LEU A 8 -2.15 -18.67 -8.98
C LEU A 8 -0.84 -19.43 -9.27
N MET A 9 -0.71 -20.08 -10.43
CA MET A 9 0.51 -20.79 -10.80
C MET A 9 1.61 -19.78 -11.18
N PRO A 10 2.86 -19.92 -10.66
CA PRO A 10 3.98 -19.05 -11.00
C PRO A 10 4.24 -18.94 -12.51
N GLU A 11 3.98 -20.03 -13.25
CA GLU A 11 4.10 -20.14 -14.70
C GLU A 11 3.34 -19.05 -15.45
N SER A 12 2.15 -18.69 -14.98
CA SER A 12 1.29 -17.67 -15.59
C SER A 12 1.95 -16.29 -15.58
N TRP A 13 2.84 -16.03 -14.62
CA TRP A 13 3.44 -14.71 -14.38
C TRP A 13 4.83 -14.53 -15.03
N LYS A 14 5.35 -15.53 -15.75
CA LYS A 14 6.68 -15.48 -16.37
C LYS A 14 6.80 -14.44 -17.49
N LYS A 15 5.72 -14.19 -18.23
CA LYS A 15 5.71 -13.21 -19.33
C LYS A 15 5.28 -11.84 -18.80
N SER A 16 6.22 -10.90 -18.72
CA SER A 16 5.97 -9.53 -18.22
C SER A 16 4.84 -8.81 -18.96
N ALA A 17 4.70 -9.04 -20.28
CA ALA A 17 3.62 -8.48 -21.09
C ALA A 17 2.21 -8.89 -20.62
N ASN A 18 2.07 -10.06 -19.98
CA ASN A 18 0.80 -10.57 -19.49
C ASN A 18 0.44 -10.01 -18.11
N VAL A 19 1.43 -9.52 -17.35
CA VAL A 19 1.27 -9.13 -15.94
C VAL A 19 0.12 -8.14 -15.72
N PRO A 20 -0.03 -7.04 -16.50
CA PRO A 20 -1.11 -6.09 -16.25
C PRO A 20 -2.52 -6.70 -16.40
N ALA A 21 -2.70 -7.60 -17.38
CA ALA A 21 -3.97 -8.29 -17.60
C ALA A 21 -4.26 -9.30 -16.48
N LEU A 22 -3.24 -10.06 -16.06
CA LEU A 22 -3.34 -11.03 -14.97
C LEU A 22 -3.63 -10.35 -13.63
N VAL A 23 -3.01 -9.21 -13.33
CA VAL A 23 -3.33 -8.43 -12.13
C VAL A 23 -4.77 -7.98 -12.16
N ARG A 24 -5.27 -7.42 -13.27
CA ARG A 24 -6.68 -7.00 -13.36
C ARG A 24 -7.65 -8.15 -13.14
N LEU A 25 -7.36 -9.32 -13.73
CA LEU A 25 -8.16 -10.52 -13.53
C LEU A 25 -8.12 -10.99 -12.07
N LEU A 26 -6.93 -11.01 -11.47
CA LEU A 26 -6.75 -11.35 -10.06
C LEU A 26 -7.58 -10.41 -9.19
N GLN A 27 -7.46 -9.10 -9.37
CA GLN A 27 -8.22 -8.11 -8.62
C GLN A 27 -9.74 -8.31 -8.75
N ALA A 28 -10.23 -8.65 -9.95
CA ALA A 28 -11.65 -8.93 -10.16
C ALA A 28 -12.11 -10.17 -9.36
N PHE A 29 -11.31 -11.24 -9.34
CA PHE A 29 -11.59 -12.41 -8.50
C PHE A 29 -11.59 -12.07 -7.01
N LEU A 30 -10.56 -11.35 -6.53
CA LEU A 30 -10.44 -10.96 -5.11
C LEU A 30 -11.63 -10.12 -4.64
N ARG A 31 -12.13 -9.21 -5.49
CA ARG A 31 -13.30 -8.38 -5.18
C ARG A 31 -14.62 -9.16 -5.19
N LYS A 32 -14.75 -10.16 -6.07
CA LYS A 32 -16.01 -10.91 -6.22
C LYS A 32 -16.17 -11.99 -5.16
N ALA A 33 -15.07 -12.61 -4.72
CA ALA A 33 -15.09 -13.73 -3.78
C ALA A 33 -13.91 -13.67 -2.80
N PRO A 34 -13.85 -12.67 -1.90
CA PRO A 34 -12.73 -12.51 -0.97
C PRO A 34 -12.56 -13.69 0.00
N HIS A 35 -13.66 -14.33 0.41
CA HIS A 35 -13.63 -15.48 1.31
C HIS A 35 -12.92 -16.71 0.71
N GLU A 36 -12.84 -16.80 -0.62
CA GLU A 36 -12.12 -17.89 -1.31
C GLU A 36 -10.60 -17.83 -1.11
N LEU A 37 -10.06 -16.69 -0.66
CA LEU A 37 -8.63 -16.53 -0.36
C LEU A 37 -8.22 -17.22 0.94
N ASN A 38 -9.17 -17.37 1.86
CA ASN A 38 -8.95 -17.97 3.17
C ASN A 38 -8.88 -19.50 3.08
N GLN A 39 -9.23 -20.05 1.92
CA GLN A 39 -9.24 -21.48 1.67
C GLN A 39 -7.91 -21.93 1.06
N GLN A 40 -7.45 -23.12 1.46
CA GLN A 40 -6.44 -23.90 0.71
C GLN A 40 -5.11 -23.15 0.43
N GLY A 41 -4.71 -22.21 1.30
CA GLY A 41 -3.44 -21.48 1.14
C GLY A 41 -3.40 -20.48 -0.02
N ARG A 42 -4.53 -20.15 -0.64
CA ARG A 42 -4.60 -19.27 -1.82
C ARG A 42 -4.09 -17.86 -1.54
N LEU A 43 -4.36 -17.30 -0.35
CA LEU A 43 -3.78 -16.03 0.05
C LEU A 43 -2.25 -16.07 0.03
N SER A 44 -1.64 -17.17 0.50
CA SER A 44 -0.19 -17.34 0.44
C SER A 44 0.33 -17.33 -1.00
N SER A 45 -0.38 -17.96 -1.94
CA SER A 45 -0.03 -17.92 -3.37
C SER A 45 -0.13 -16.50 -3.95
N VAL A 46 -1.19 -15.76 -3.62
CA VAL A 46 -1.37 -14.36 -4.02
C VAL A 46 -0.24 -13.49 -3.47
N LEU A 47 0.16 -13.68 -2.22
CA LEU A 47 1.27 -12.95 -1.63
C LEU A 47 2.63 -13.35 -2.22
N GLY A 48 2.79 -14.60 -2.64
CA GLY A 48 3.96 -15.04 -3.41
C GLY A 48 4.07 -14.34 -4.78
N ILE A 49 2.93 -14.14 -5.46
CA ILE A 49 2.85 -13.35 -6.70
C ILE A 49 3.23 -11.90 -6.41
N PHE A 50 2.65 -11.27 -5.39
CA PHE A 50 3.03 -9.92 -4.97
C PHE A 50 4.55 -9.80 -4.75
N ASN A 51 5.15 -10.72 -3.98
CA ASN A 51 6.57 -10.66 -3.65
C ASN A 51 7.45 -10.74 -4.91
N THR A 52 7.03 -11.53 -5.90
CA THR A 52 7.70 -11.61 -7.21
C THR A 52 7.58 -10.30 -7.97
N LEU A 53 6.37 -9.72 -8.05
CA LEU A 53 6.12 -8.48 -8.78
C LEU A 53 6.84 -7.27 -8.16
N VAL A 54 6.84 -7.15 -6.84
CA VAL A 54 7.45 -6.01 -6.14
C VAL A 54 8.97 -6.02 -6.21
N SER A 55 9.58 -7.19 -6.40
CA SER A 55 11.03 -7.36 -6.48
C SER A 55 11.66 -6.69 -7.73
N SER A 56 10.87 -6.40 -8.77
CA SER A 56 11.35 -5.75 -10.01
C SER A 56 10.76 -4.34 -10.19
N PRO A 57 11.57 -3.31 -10.54
CA PRO A 57 11.08 -1.96 -10.83
C PRO A 57 10.06 -1.88 -11.98
N SER A 58 10.09 -2.82 -12.92
CA SER A 58 9.15 -2.83 -14.06
C SER A 58 7.75 -3.31 -13.69
N THR A 59 7.62 -4.04 -12.59
CA THR A 59 6.36 -4.70 -12.17
C THR A 59 5.90 -4.30 -10.77
N ASP A 60 6.64 -3.45 -10.06
CA ASP A 60 6.37 -3.12 -8.66
C ASP A 60 4.98 -2.54 -8.41
N GLU A 61 4.53 -1.63 -9.27
CA GLU A 61 3.18 -1.05 -9.27
C GLU A 61 2.09 -2.12 -9.41
N GLN A 62 2.33 -3.16 -10.22
CA GLN A 62 1.41 -4.29 -10.36
C GLN A 62 1.36 -5.10 -9.07
N GLY A 63 2.48 -5.26 -8.36
CA GLY A 63 2.53 -5.83 -7.02
C GLY A 63 1.70 -5.03 -6.01
N PHE A 64 1.79 -3.70 -6.05
CA PHE A 64 0.97 -2.84 -5.19
C PHE A 64 -0.52 -2.92 -5.52
N TYR A 65 -0.91 -3.03 -6.79
CA TYR A 65 -2.31 -3.25 -7.14
C TYR A 65 -2.88 -4.55 -6.55
N VAL A 66 -2.09 -5.63 -6.54
CA VAL A 66 -2.47 -6.88 -5.87
C VAL A 66 -2.63 -6.65 -4.36
N LEU A 67 -1.63 -6.06 -3.71
CA LEU A 67 -1.68 -5.79 -2.26
C LEU A 67 -2.84 -4.89 -1.86
N ASN A 68 -3.06 -3.79 -2.59
CA ASN A 68 -4.15 -2.86 -2.30
C ASN A 68 -5.49 -3.60 -2.33
N THR A 69 -5.70 -4.48 -3.32
CA THR A 69 -6.93 -5.27 -3.38
C THR A 69 -7.04 -6.29 -2.25
N VAL A 70 -5.94 -6.90 -1.81
CA VAL A 70 -5.95 -7.77 -0.62
C VAL A 70 -6.39 -6.98 0.62
N ILE A 71 -5.78 -5.82 0.88
CA ILE A 71 -6.11 -4.98 2.05
C ILE A 71 -7.53 -4.40 1.96
N GLU A 72 -7.99 -3.99 0.78
CA GLU A 72 -9.34 -3.46 0.58
C GLU A 72 -10.43 -4.48 0.97
N ASN A 73 -10.21 -5.76 0.64
CA ASN A 73 -11.24 -6.78 0.67
C ASN A 73 -11.16 -7.74 1.86
N LEU A 74 -10.04 -7.80 2.58
CA LEU A 74 -9.87 -8.71 3.71
C LEU A 74 -9.91 -7.99 5.07
N GLY A 75 -10.38 -8.72 6.08
CA GLY A 75 -10.32 -8.33 7.48
C GLY A 75 -8.89 -8.44 8.02
N TYR A 76 -8.58 -7.68 9.09
CA TYR A 76 -7.25 -7.71 9.70
C TYR A 76 -6.88 -9.09 10.25
N ASP A 77 -7.87 -9.79 10.82
CA ASP A 77 -7.76 -11.16 11.34
C ASP A 77 -7.18 -12.14 10.31
N VAL A 78 -7.58 -11.99 9.04
CA VAL A 78 -7.11 -12.84 7.94
C VAL A 78 -5.69 -12.49 7.51
N ILE A 79 -5.37 -11.20 7.40
CA ILE A 79 -4.07 -10.75 6.88
C ILE A 79 -2.97 -10.72 7.95
N HIS A 80 -3.34 -10.68 9.23
CA HIS A 80 -2.42 -10.56 10.35
C HIS A 80 -1.27 -11.57 10.33
N PRO A 81 -1.48 -12.88 10.03
CA PRO A 81 -0.38 -13.85 9.95
C PRO A 81 0.66 -13.54 8.86
N TYR A 82 0.28 -12.75 7.85
CA TYR A 82 1.09 -12.49 6.68
C TYR A 82 1.68 -11.07 6.65
N ILE A 83 1.18 -10.16 7.50
CA ILE A 83 1.49 -8.73 7.37
C ILE A 83 2.98 -8.43 7.59
N SER A 84 3.63 -9.13 8.53
CA SER A 84 5.07 -8.99 8.77
C SER A 84 5.88 -9.39 7.54
N HIS A 85 5.49 -10.44 6.82
CA HIS A 85 6.16 -10.85 5.58
C HIS A 85 5.99 -9.80 4.47
N ILE A 86 4.81 -9.18 4.38
CA ILE A 86 4.56 -8.08 3.43
C ILE A 86 5.48 -6.90 3.75
N TRP A 87 5.59 -6.50 5.01
CA TRP A 87 6.48 -5.41 5.42
C TRP A 87 7.94 -5.73 5.16
N VAL A 88 8.42 -6.93 5.48
CA VAL A 88 9.81 -7.35 5.19
C VAL A 88 10.11 -7.22 3.69
N ALA A 89 9.21 -7.68 2.82
CA ALA A 89 9.39 -7.57 1.37
C ALA A 89 9.46 -6.10 0.91
N LEU A 90 8.55 -5.25 1.40
CA LEU A 90 8.50 -3.83 1.07
C LEU A 90 9.72 -3.06 1.61
N PHE A 91 10.17 -3.35 2.83
CA PHE A 91 11.32 -2.69 3.44
C PHE A 91 12.62 -3.10 2.76
N LYS A 92 12.76 -4.38 2.41
CA LYS A 92 13.88 -4.83 1.57
C LYS A 92 13.92 -4.07 0.25
N ARG A 93 12.77 -3.91 -0.42
CA ARG A 93 12.67 -3.14 -1.67
C ARG A 93 12.89 -1.63 -1.47
N LEU A 94 12.55 -1.09 -0.32
CA LEU A 94 12.81 0.31 0.05
C LEU A 94 14.30 0.57 0.29
N GLN A 95 15.00 -0.39 0.91
CA GLN A 95 16.44 -0.33 1.12
C GLN A 95 17.20 -0.50 -0.22
N TYR A 96 16.77 -1.46 -1.06
CA TYR A 96 17.47 -1.82 -2.29
C TYR A 96 16.68 -1.45 -3.55
N ASN A 97 17.31 -0.64 -4.42
CA ASN A 97 16.78 -0.25 -5.74
C ASN A 97 15.48 0.58 -5.70
N ARG A 98 15.21 1.32 -4.62
CA ARG A 98 14.00 2.17 -4.51
C ARG A 98 13.88 3.15 -5.68
N THR A 99 12.66 3.33 -6.15
CA THR A 99 12.33 4.35 -7.16
C THR A 99 11.34 5.34 -6.56
N VAL A 100 11.24 6.54 -7.14
CA VAL A 100 10.20 7.50 -6.74
C VAL A 100 8.80 6.89 -6.88
N LYS A 101 8.58 6.11 -7.95
CA LYS A 101 7.31 5.39 -8.18
C LYS A 101 6.99 4.39 -7.06
N PHE A 102 7.99 3.62 -6.64
CA PHE A 102 7.87 2.68 -5.53
C PHE A 102 7.51 3.40 -4.22
N ILE A 103 8.19 4.50 -3.89
CA ILE A 103 7.92 5.28 -2.67
C ILE A 103 6.49 5.81 -2.67
N LYS A 104 6.01 6.39 -3.79
CA LYS A 104 4.62 6.84 -3.90
C LYS A 104 3.63 5.71 -3.66
N SER A 105 3.86 4.56 -4.28
CA SER A 105 3.01 3.38 -4.14
C SER A 105 3.01 2.83 -2.71
N LEU A 106 4.17 2.85 -2.03
CA LEU A 106 4.30 2.48 -0.62
C LEU A 106 3.51 3.43 0.30
N VAL A 107 3.59 4.74 0.08
CA VAL A 107 2.81 5.73 0.85
C VAL A 107 1.31 5.53 0.66
N ILE A 108 0.87 5.27 -0.57
CA ILE A 108 -0.55 4.97 -0.87
C ILE A 108 -0.98 3.67 -0.18
N PHE A 109 -0.17 2.62 -0.23
CA PHE A 109 -0.44 1.35 0.44
C PHE A 109 -0.56 1.51 1.97
N MET A 110 0.39 2.20 2.60
CA MET A 110 0.32 2.47 4.03
C MET A 110 -0.90 3.32 4.39
N SER A 111 -1.26 4.28 3.54
CA SER A 111 -2.46 5.11 3.73
C SER A 111 -3.75 4.27 3.65
N LEU A 112 -3.84 3.37 2.68
CA LEU A 112 -4.95 2.42 2.54
C LEU A 112 -5.06 1.51 3.77
N PHE A 113 -3.94 0.94 4.19
CA PHE A 113 -3.87 0.08 5.36
C PHE A 113 -4.33 0.83 6.63
N LEU A 114 -3.83 2.06 6.83
CA LEU A 114 -4.21 2.91 7.96
C LEU A 114 -5.72 3.17 7.96
N VAL A 115 -6.27 3.59 6.82
CA VAL A 115 -7.69 3.92 6.74
C VAL A 115 -8.57 2.70 7.00
N LYS A 116 -8.16 1.53 6.48
CA LYS A 116 -8.91 0.27 6.61
C LYS A 116 -8.82 -0.36 8.00
N HIS A 117 -7.62 -0.41 8.58
CA HIS A 117 -7.35 -1.21 9.78
C HIS A 117 -7.02 -0.36 11.02
N GLY A 118 -6.73 0.92 10.84
CA GLY A 118 -6.42 1.87 11.91
C GLY A 118 -4.92 2.12 12.08
N PRO A 119 -4.57 3.28 12.69
CA PRO A 119 -3.18 3.69 12.88
C PRO A 119 -2.41 2.76 13.82
N GLU A 120 -3.02 2.28 14.91
CA GLU A 120 -2.37 1.37 15.87
C GLU A 120 -1.85 0.09 15.20
N LYS A 121 -2.67 -0.53 14.35
CA LYS A 121 -2.30 -1.76 13.64
C LYS A 121 -1.20 -1.51 12.62
N LEU A 122 -1.20 -0.35 11.97
CA LEU A 122 -0.13 0.02 11.04
C LEU A 122 1.19 0.14 11.79
N VAL A 123 1.23 0.97 12.84
CA VAL A 123 2.44 1.21 13.63
C VAL A 123 2.92 -0.07 14.29
N GLY A 124 2.02 -0.82 14.93
CA GLY A 124 2.34 -2.06 15.62
C GLY A 124 2.87 -3.14 14.68
N SER A 125 2.24 -3.35 13.52
CA SER A 125 2.70 -4.38 12.57
C SER A 125 4.03 -4.04 11.91
N MET A 126 4.31 -2.76 11.64
CA MET A 126 5.60 -2.32 11.11
C MET A 126 6.70 -2.45 12.18
N ASN A 127 6.43 -1.99 13.40
CA ASN A 127 7.40 -2.06 14.50
C ASN A 127 7.67 -3.49 14.98
N ALA A 128 6.76 -4.43 14.74
CA ALA A 128 7.00 -5.86 14.97
C ALA A 128 8.06 -6.45 14.04
N VAL A 129 8.28 -5.85 12.86
CA VAL A 129 9.36 -6.27 11.94
C VAL A 129 10.70 -5.68 12.36
N GLN A 130 10.70 -4.38 12.70
CA GLN A 130 11.88 -3.69 13.20
C GLN A 130 11.41 -2.61 14.19
N PRO A 131 11.91 -2.60 15.44
CA PRO A 131 11.55 -1.58 16.42
C PRO A 131 11.75 -0.16 15.87
N ASP A 132 10.78 0.72 16.12
CA ASP A 132 10.75 2.13 15.73
C ASP A 132 10.87 2.45 14.24
N VAL A 133 10.80 1.44 13.36
CA VAL A 133 10.93 1.63 11.91
C VAL A 133 9.83 2.54 11.34
N PHE A 134 8.65 2.55 11.94
CA PHE A 134 7.55 3.41 11.50
C PHE A 134 7.95 4.90 11.53
N HIS A 135 8.59 5.35 12.60
CA HIS A 135 9.01 6.76 12.74
C HIS A 135 10.02 7.15 11.68
N THR A 136 11.02 6.28 11.44
CA THR A 136 12.00 6.48 10.36
C THR A 136 11.31 6.55 8.99
N ILE A 137 10.37 5.66 8.72
CA ILE A 137 9.65 5.63 7.44
C ILE A 137 8.79 6.88 7.26
N LEU A 138 8.11 7.31 8.33
CA LEU A 138 7.26 8.50 8.34
C LEU A 138 8.07 9.75 7.99
N GLU A 139 9.21 9.95 8.66
CA GLU A 139 10.05 11.13 8.47
C GLU A 139 10.78 11.14 7.13
N GLN A 140 11.35 10.01 6.71
CA GLN A 140 12.23 9.96 5.55
C GLN A 140 11.47 9.74 4.23
N PHE A 141 10.34 9.03 4.27
CA PHE A 141 9.66 8.59 3.05
C PHE A 141 8.22 9.10 2.97
N TRP A 142 7.43 9.01 4.03
CA TRP A 142 6.02 9.41 3.93
C TRP A 142 5.88 10.93 3.76
N ILE A 143 6.28 11.71 4.76
CA ILE A 143 6.08 13.16 4.80
C ILE A 143 6.69 13.85 3.57
N PRO A 144 7.97 13.60 3.19
CA PRO A 144 8.60 14.32 2.08
C PRO A 144 7.98 14.03 0.72
N ASN A 145 7.31 12.87 0.58
CA ASN A 145 6.75 12.41 -0.70
C ASN A 145 5.23 12.61 -0.80
N LEU A 146 4.54 13.05 0.25
CA LEU A 146 3.10 13.36 0.20
C LEU A 146 2.76 14.32 -0.94
N LYS A 147 3.54 15.39 -1.08
CA LYS A 147 3.38 16.39 -2.16
C LYS A 147 3.61 15.85 -3.57
N LEU A 148 4.22 14.67 -3.70
CA LEU A 148 4.46 14.04 -5.00
C LEU A 148 3.32 13.09 -5.39
N ILE A 149 2.37 12.83 -4.50
CA ILE A 149 1.20 12.01 -4.79
C ILE A 149 0.31 12.75 -5.79
N THR A 150 -0.14 12.02 -6.81
CA THR A 150 -0.98 12.54 -7.89
C THR A 150 -2.16 11.61 -8.08
N GLY A 151 -3.30 12.15 -8.51
CA GLY A 151 -4.54 11.38 -8.68
C GLY A 151 -5.57 11.75 -7.62
N SER A 152 -6.82 11.90 -8.03
CA SER A 152 -7.88 12.43 -7.16
C SER A 152 -8.17 11.49 -5.98
N THR A 153 -8.18 10.18 -6.25
CA THR A 153 -8.45 9.16 -5.23
C THR A 153 -7.27 9.00 -4.27
N GLU A 154 -6.06 8.94 -4.81
CA GLU A 154 -4.82 8.80 -4.06
C GLU A 154 -4.61 9.99 -3.13
N LEU A 155 -4.80 11.21 -3.64
CA LEU A 155 -4.71 12.44 -2.85
C LEU A 155 -5.72 12.44 -1.69
N LYS A 156 -6.97 12.06 -1.94
CA LYS A 156 -7.99 11.96 -0.89
C LYS A 156 -7.58 10.93 0.16
N LEU A 157 -7.16 9.75 -0.29
CA LEU A 157 -6.76 8.66 0.59
C LEU A 157 -5.58 9.06 1.48
N THR A 158 -4.51 9.59 0.90
CA THR A 158 -3.30 9.97 1.66
C THR A 158 -3.57 11.16 2.58
N SER A 159 -4.44 12.10 2.18
CA SER A 159 -4.86 13.21 3.04
C SER A 159 -5.62 12.69 4.26
N VAL A 160 -6.65 11.87 4.04
CA VAL A 160 -7.46 11.29 5.13
C VAL A 160 -6.59 10.44 6.04
N ALA A 161 -5.72 9.58 5.50
CA ALA A 161 -4.85 8.73 6.29
C ALA A 161 -3.88 9.54 7.16
N SER A 162 -3.25 10.58 6.58
CA SER A 162 -2.30 11.43 7.29
C SER A 162 -2.98 12.24 8.38
N THR A 163 -4.19 12.77 8.13
CA THR A 163 -5.00 13.45 9.15
C THR A 163 -5.39 12.50 10.28
N ARG A 164 -5.86 11.29 9.97
CA ARG A 164 -6.19 10.28 10.99
C ARG A 164 -4.96 9.90 11.81
N LEU A 165 -3.80 9.75 11.18
CA LEU A 165 -2.56 9.45 11.89
C LEU A 165 -2.22 10.51 12.94
N ILE A 166 -2.34 11.81 12.62
CA ILE A 166 -1.99 12.89 13.56
C ILE A 166 -3.06 13.14 14.64
N CYS A 167 -4.30 12.70 14.41
CA CYS A 167 -5.42 12.90 15.34
C CYS A 167 -5.73 11.68 16.22
N GLU A 168 -5.50 10.46 15.72
CA GLU A 168 -5.91 9.21 16.36
C GLU A 168 -4.72 8.37 16.87
N SER A 169 -3.47 8.84 16.73
CA SER A 169 -2.31 8.07 17.22
C SER A 169 -2.27 8.03 18.75
N VAL A 170 -2.22 6.80 19.31
CA VAL A 170 -2.16 6.55 20.77
C VAL A 170 -0.91 7.14 21.40
N SER A 171 0.21 7.08 20.69
CA SER A 171 1.43 7.79 21.10
C SER A 171 1.49 9.10 20.35
N PRO A 172 1.56 10.25 21.04
CA PRO A 172 1.72 11.53 20.37
C PRO A 172 3.00 11.50 19.54
N LEU A 173 2.88 11.89 18.28
CA LEU A 173 4.02 12.16 17.42
C LEU A 173 4.89 13.24 18.07
N ASP A 174 6.21 13.17 17.85
CA ASP A 174 7.11 14.27 18.20
C ASP A 174 6.56 15.60 17.64
N PRO A 175 6.49 16.69 18.43
CA PRO A 175 5.88 17.94 18.01
C PRO A 175 6.43 18.50 16.70
N LYS A 176 7.74 18.30 16.41
CA LYS A 176 8.32 18.75 15.13
C LYS A 176 7.82 17.90 13.98
N LEU A 177 7.76 16.59 14.16
CA LEU A 177 7.27 15.66 13.15
C LEU A 177 5.78 15.88 12.87
N TRP A 178 5.00 16.13 13.92
CA TRP A 178 3.59 16.51 13.82
C TRP A 178 3.41 17.79 13.00
N GLY A 179 4.21 18.83 13.28
CA GLY A 179 4.19 20.08 12.52
C GLY A 179 4.52 19.89 11.03
N LYS A 180 5.57 19.12 10.71
CA LYS A 180 5.93 18.78 9.32
C LYS A 180 4.82 18.03 8.59
N MET A 181 4.16 17.10 9.29
CA MET A 181 3.04 16.34 8.73
C MET A 181 1.84 17.25 8.46
N LEU A 182 1.47 18.12 9.41
CA LEU A 182 0.39 19.08 9.23
C LEU A 182 0.63 19.99 8.03
N ASP A 183 1.81 20.59 7.91
CA ASP A 183 2.19 21.43 6.77
C ASP A 183 2.06 20.70 5.42
N SER A 184 2.49 19.43 5.39
CA SER A 184 2.38 18.58 4.21
C SER A 184 0.92 18.28 3.86
N ILE A 185 0.06 18.00 4.85
CA ILE A 185 -1.38 17.79 4.66
C ILE A 185 -2.04 19.05 4.10
N VAL A 186 -1.76 20.21 4.70
CA VAL A 186 -2.32 21.50 4.28
C VAL A 186 -1.95 21.78 2.83
N THR A 187 -0.67 21.66 2.48
CA THR A 187 -0.18 21.84 1.12
C THR A 187 -0.86 20.87 0.13
N LEU A 188 -1.02 19.60 0.52
CA LEU A 188 -1.66 18.58 -0.30
C LEU A 188 -3.13 18.92 -0.61
N ILE A 189 -3.88 19.39 0.39
CA ILE A 189 -5.29 19.76 0.24
C ILE A 189 -5.44 21.01 -0.63
N PHE A 190 -4.60 22.02 -0.45
CA PHE A 190 -4.66 23.25 -1.23
C PHE A 190 -4.29 23.02 -2.70
N THR A 191 -3.25 22.24 -2.97
CA THR A 191 -2.84 21.88 -4.34
C THR A 191 -3.88 21.02 -5.05
N ALA A 192 -4.55 20.10 -4.34
CA ALA A 192 -5.64 19.29 -4.89
C ALA A 192 -6.84 20.14 -5.36
N ARG A 193 -7.13 21.26 -4.69
CA ARG A 193 -8.19 22.20 -5.09
C ARG A 193 -7.81 23.03 -6.32
N GLY A 194 -6.57 23.49 -6.42
CA GLY A 194 -6.08 24.27 -7.57
C GLY A 194 -6.09 23.48 -8.88
N GLY A 195 -5.80 22.17 -8.84
CA GLY A 195 -5.79 21.31 -10.03
C GLY A 195 -7.17 20.94 -10.61
N GLN A 196 -8.25 21.10 -9.85
CA GLN A 196 -9.61 20.84 -10.35
C GLN A 196 -10.23 22.05 -11.08
N SER A 197 -9.70 23.26 -10.87
CA SER A 197 -10.22 24.48 -11.52
C SER A 197 -9.77 24.66 -12.98
N GLY A 198 -8.88 23.81 -13.51
CA GLY A 198 -8.28 23.96 -14.84
C GLY A 198 -8.58 22.84 -15.85
N ARG A 199 -9.54 21.94 -15.57
CA ARG A 199 -9.90 20.82 -16.47
C ARG A 199 -11.36 20.81 -16.94
N GLY A 200 -12.04 21.96 -16.84
CA GLY A 200 -13.37 22.17 -17.37
C GLY A 200 -13.41 23.43 -18.23
N ALA A 201 -12.80 23.36 -19.42
CA ALA A 201 -13.02 24.25 -20.55
C ALA A 201 -12.65 23.51 -21.83
#